data_AF-A0A3G8M7W9-F1
#
_entry.id   AF-A0A3G8M7W9-F1
#
_cell.length_a   1.000
_cell.length_b   1.000
_cell.length_c   1.000
_cell.angle_alpha   90.00
_cell.angle_beta   90.00
_cell.angle_gamma   90.00
#
_symmetry.space_group_name_H-M   'P 1'
#
loop_
_entity.id
_entity.type
_entity.pdbx_description
1 polymer ?
#
loop_
_entity_poly.entity_id
_entity_poly.type
_entity_poly.pdbx_seq_one_letter_code
_entity_poly.pdbx_strand_id
1 'polypeptide(L)' 'MSAVAETLTVARSTLAESMKGATKPRGRYRKAQDADLAPLIRAIVEASPTYGYRRVCALANRQLRVEASRL' A
#
# COMPACT_ATOMS: atom_id res chain seq x y z
N MET A 1 -14.43 29.42 -9.71
CA MET A 1 -13.60 28.30 -9.18
C MET A 1 -13.41 28.31 -7.65
N SER A 2 -13.96 29.28 -6.89
CA SER A 2 -13.90 29.29 -5.43
C SER A 2 -14.82 28.25 -4.78
N ALA A 3 -16.08 28.19 -5.22
CA ALA A 3 -17.07 27.25 -4.68
C ALA A 3 -16.61 25.78 -4.72
N VAL A 4 -15.92 25.37 -5.80
CA VAL A 4 -15.36 24.02 -5.94
C VAL A 4 -14.20 23.78 -4.95
N ALA A 5 -13.35 24.79 -4.75
CA ALA A 5 -12.23 24.72 -3.80
C ALA A 5 -12.74 24.60 -2.34
N GLU A 6 -13.76 25.38 -2.00
CA GLU A 6 -14.44 25.38 -0.70
C GLU A 6 -15.14 24.05 -0.45
N THR A 7 -15.87 23.53 -1.45
CA THR A 7 -16.58 22.24 -1.36
C THR A 7 -15.62 21.07 -1.16
N LEU A 8 -14.47 21.10 -1.85
CA LEU A 8 -13.45 20.05 -1.77
C LEU A 8 -12.43 20.26 -0.64
N THR A 9 -12.58 21.33 0.16
CA THR A 9 -11.66 21.73 1.23
C THR A 9 -10.18 21.79 0.81
N VAL A 10 -9.93 22.20 -0.44
CA VAL A 10 -8.59 22.35 -1.03
C VAL A 10 -8.30 23.78 -1.44
N ALA A 11 -7.02 24.14 -1.55
CA ALA A 11 -6.63 25.44 -2.08
C ALA A 11 -6.99 25.59 -3.57
N ARG A 12 -7.33 26.82 -3.98
CA ARG A 12 -7.58 27.16 -5.41
C ARG A 12 -6.37 26.84 -6.30
N SER A 13 -5.15 27.00 -5.78
CA SER A 13 -3.92 26.63 -6.48
C SER A 13 -3.84 25.13 -6.76
N THR A 14 -4.26 24.27 -5.84
CA THR A 14 -4.31 22.81 -6.03
C THR A 14 -5.25 22.43 -7.18
N LEU A 15 -6.41 23.08 -7.27
CA LEU A 15 -7.34 22.87 -8.39
C LEU A 15 -6.78 23.39 -9.71
N ALA A 16 -6.11 24.54 -9.70
CA ALA A 16 -5.46 25.09 -10.89
C ALA A 16 -4.36 24.14 -11.43
N GLU A 17 -3.55 23.58 -10.54
CA GLU A 17 -2.51 22.60 -10.92
C GLU A 17 -3.09 21.27 -11.40
N SER A 18 -4.15 20.77 -10.76
CA SER A 18 -4.85 19.56 -11.18
C SER A 18 -5.49 19.70 -12.58
N MET A 19 -6.16 20.82 -12.84
CA MET A 19 -6.82 21.09 -14.12
C MET A 19 -5.86 21.29 -15.28
N LYS A 20 -4.63 21.77 -15.01
CA LYS A 20 -3.56 21.85 -16.01
C LYS A 20 -2.95 20.47 -16.36
N GLY A 21 -3.40 19.40 -15.72
CA GLY A 21 -2.82 18.07 -15.89
C GLY A 21 -1.41 17.95 -15.29
N ALA A 22 -1.01 18.89 -14.42
CA ALA A 22 0.32 18.91 -13.81
C ALA A 22 0.47 17.87 -12.67
N THR A 23 -0.63 17.26 -12.23
CA THR A 23 -0.60 16.21 -11.22
C THR A 23 -0.02 14.92 -11.82
N LYS A 24 1.20 14.57 -11.40
CA LYS A 24 1.82 13.30 -11.77
C LYS A 24 0.89 12.13 -11.40
N PRO A 25 0.53 11.24 -12.34
CA PRO A 25 -0.28 10.09 -12.02
C PRO A 25 0.44 9.22 -10.99
N ARG A 26 -0.31 8.72 -10.00
CA ARG A 26 0.21 7.72 -9.07
C ARG A 26 0.58 6.49 -9.89
N GLY A 27 1.88 6.20 -10.00
CA GLY A 27 2.36 5.01 -10.71
C GLY A 27 1.79 3.73 -10.12
N ARG A 28 1.80 2.64 -10.91
CA ARG A 28 1.39 1.32 -10.42
C ARG A 28 2.26 0.94 -9.22
N TYR A 29 1.63 0.42 -8.16
CA TYR A 29 2.34 -0.09 -6.99
C TYR A 29 3.27 -1.23 -7.43
N ARG A 30 4.57 -1.08 -7.17
CA ARG A 30 5.59 -2.08 -7.46
C ARG A 30 6.72 -1.91 -6.46
N LYS A 31 6.91 -2.88 -5.56
CA LYS A 31 8.14 -2.99 -4.77
C LYS A 31 8.87 -4.26 -5.16
N ALA A 32 10.18 -4.19 -5.32
CA ALA A 32 11.00 -5.36 -5.65
C ALA A 32 10.83 -6.47 -4.60
N GLN A 33 10.71 -6.08 -3.32
CA GLN A 33 10.49 -6.96 -2.17
C GLN A 33 9.17 -7.76 -2.25
N ASP A 34 8.18 -7.29 -3.01
CA ASP A 34 6.90 -8.00 -3.15
C ASP A 34 7.09 -9.36 -3.84
N ALA A 35 8.16 -9.52 -4.63
CA ALA A 35 8.49 -10.80 -5.27
C ALA A 35 8.73 -11.91 -4.24
N ASP A 36 9.33 -11.58 -3.09
CA ASP A 36 9.62 -12.52 -2.02
C ASP A 36 8.49 -12.58 -0.98
N LEU A 37 7.81 -11.45 -0.73
CA LEU A 37 6.71 -11.37 0.23
C LEU A 37 5.42 -12.03 -0.26
N ALA A 38 5.11 -11.95 -1.56
CA ALA A 38 3.85 -12.49 -2.08
C ALA A 38 3.76 -14.03 -1.95
N PRO A 39 4.81 -14.83 -2.26
CA PRO A 39 4.82 -16.26 -2.00
C PRO A 39 4.65 -16.61 -0.51
N LEU A 40 5.34 -15.89 0.38
CA LEU A 40 5.26 -16.08 1.83
C LEU A 40 3.83 -15.87 2.35
N ILE A 41 3.23 -14.75 1.98
CA ILE A 41 1.85 -14.40 2.36
C ILE A 41 0.88 -15.44 1.81
N ARG A 42 1.05 -15.87 0.56
CA ARG A 42 0.22 -16.88 -0.07
C ARG A 42 0.26 -18.21 0.69
N ALA A 43 1.44 -18.69 1.08
CA ALA A 43 1.58 -19.92 1.85
C ALA A 43 0.84 -19.85 3.20
N ILE A 44 0.89 -18.70 3.88
CA ILE A 44 0.17 -18.50 5.15
C ILE A 44 -1.35 -18.52 4.94
N VAL A 45 -1.84 -17.85 3.88
CA VAL A 45 -3.28 -17.79 3.57
C VAL A 45 -3.81 -19.16 3.17
N GLU A 46 -3.07 -19.91 2.37
CA GLU A 46 -3.43 -21.28 1.97
C GLU A 46 -3.51 -22.22 3.18
N ALA A 47 -2.58 -22.09 4.13
CA ALA A 47 -2.59 -22.87 5.37
C ALA A 47 -3.64 -22.41 6.40
N SER A 48 -4.15 -21.18 6.30
CA SER A 48 -5.12 -20.63 7.26
C SER A 48 -6.13 -19.70 6.58
N PRO A 49 -7.09 -20.25 5.82
CA PRO A 49 -8.04 -19.47 5.02
C PRO A 49 -8.97 -18.56 5.83
N THR A 50 -9.13 -18.84 7.12
CA THR A 50 -9.97 -18.06 8.05
C THR A 50 -9.25 -16.86 8.65
N TYR A 51 -7.94 -16.71 8.41
CA TYR A 51 -7.15 -15.65 9.04
C TYR A 51 -7.26 -14.36 8.23
N GLY A 52 -7.76 -13.31 8.89
CA GLY A 52 -7.74 -11.95 8.33
C GLY A 52 -6.33 -11.37 8.23
N TYR A 53 -6.22 -10.28 7.46
CA TYR A 53 -4.93 -9.67 7.08
C TYR A 53 -4.00 -9.34 8.26
N ARG A 54 -4.55 -8.90 9.42
CA ARG A 54 -3.73 -8.57 10.60
C ARG A 54 -2.99 -9.79 11.15
N ARG A 55 -3.64 -10.95 11.17
CA ARG A 55 -3.04 -12.21 11.64
C ARG A 55 -2.00 -12.71 10.65
N VAL A 56 -2.31 -12.69 9.36
CA VAL A 56 -1.36 -13.05 8.29
C VAL A 56 -0.10 -12.19 8.37
N CYS A 57 -0.24 -10.87 8.53
CA CYS A 57 0.87 -9.95 8.70
C CYS A 57 1.71 -10.26 9.95
N ALA A 58 1.08 -10.56 11.09
CA ALA A 58 1.81 -10.93 12.30
C ALA A 58 2.62 -12.22 12.13
N LEU A 59 2.06 -13.23 11.46
CA LEU A 59 2.75 -14.49 11.19
C LEU A 59 3.92 -14.30 10.23
N ALA A 60 3.72 -13.58 9.13
CA ALA A 60 4.79 -13.27 8.18
C ALA A 60 5.95 -12.53 8.86
N ASN A 61 5.66 -11.50 9.66
CA ASN A 61 6.68 -10.76 10.41
C ASN A 61 7.41 -11.64 11.43
N ARG A 62 6.71 -12.58 12.09
CA ARG A 62 7.36 -13.52 13.02
C ARG A 62 8.33 -14.44 12.27
N GLN A 63 7.94 -14.97 11.11
CA GLN A 63 8.79 -15.82 10.29
C GLN A 63 10.04 -15.08 9.81
N LEU A 64 9.87 -13.86 9.29
CA LEU A 64 11.00 -13.02 8.85
C LEU A 64 11.96 -12.65 9.99
N ARG A 65 11.45 -12.42 11.21
CA ARG A 65 12.31 -12.19 12.38
C ARG A 65 13.13 -13.41 12.76
N VAL A 66 12.53 -14.59 12.69
CA VAL A 66 13.23 -15.85 12.97
C VAL A 66 14.30 -16.10 11.90
N GLU A 67 13.98 -15.85 10.63
CA GLU A 67 14.94 -15.98 9.53
C GLU A 67 16.09 -14.98 9.65
N ALA A 68 15.79 -13.72 9.96
CA ALA A 68 16.81 -12.70 10.20
C ALA A 68 17.73 -13.02 11.39
N SER A 69 17.23 -13.72 12.42
CA SER A 69 18.04 -14.16 13.56
C SER A 69 18.88 -15.42 13.31
N ARG A 70 18.69 -16.08 12.16
CA ARG A 70 19.45 -17.29 11.78
C ARG A 70 20.66 -16.98 10.90
N LEU A 71 20.79 -15.74 10.43
CA LEU A 71 21.94 -15.20 9.70
C LEU A 71 22.92 -14.55 10.67
#